data_AF-A0A1V5PI66-F1
#
_entry.id   AF-A0A1V5PI66-F1
#
_cell.length_a   1.000
_cell.length_b   1.000
_cell.length_c   1.000
_cell.angle_alpha   90.00
_cell.angle_beta   90.00
_cell.angle_gamma   90.00
#
_symmetry.space_group_name_H-M   'P 1'
#
loop_
_entity.id
_entity.type
_entity.pdbx_description
1 polymer ?
#
loop_
_entity_poly.entity_id
_entity_poly.type
_entity_poly.pdbx_seq_one_letter_code
_entity_poly.pdbx_strand_id
1 'polypeptide(L)'
;MPLEPLAEAPYTNFRDAEGRFTTTPEDVDGQLRVLTQGYQQVWLVYSEATLWDERELVRSWLDAAGDRVYEQHFLIVSLICYRLG
;
A
#
# COMPACT_ATOMS: atom_id res chain seq x y z
N MET A 1 20.08 -1.54 10.47
CA MET A 1 18.90 -1.46 11.37
C MET A 1 17.74 -0.98 10.51
N PRO A 2 16.57 -1.63 10.50
CA PRO A 2 15.41 -1.03 9.86
C PRO A 2 15.10 0.29 10.55
N LEU A 3 14.72 1.31 9.77
CA LEU A 3 14.20 2.56 10.32
C LEU A 3 12.79 2.25 10.81
N GLU A 4 12.59 2.12 12.12
CA GLU A 4 11.24 2.11 12.64
C GLU A 4 10.66 3.53 12.59
N PRO A 5 9.42 3.72 12.13
CA PRO A 5 8.45 2.70 11.70
C PRO A 5 8.38 2.52 10.17
N LEU A 6 9.09 1.54 9.60
CA LEU A 6 8.97 1.10 8.21
C LEU A 6 8.29 -0.28 8.16
N ALA A 7 7.30 -0.43 7.28
CA ALA A 7 6.65 -1.71 6.99
C ALA A 7 6.56 -1.94 5.48
N GLU A 8 6.60 -3.20 5.06
CA GLU A 8 6.33 -3.59 3.68
C GLU A 8 4.83 -3.63 3.42
N ALA A 9 4.40 -3.11 2.27
CA ALA A 9 3.03 -3.23 1.82
C ALA A 9 2.75 -4.66 1.32
N PRO A 10 1.48 -5.11 1.32
CA PRO A 10 1.11 -6.40 0.75
C PRO A 10 1.49 -6.52 -0.72
N TYR A 11 2.15 -7.63 -1.10
CA TYR A 11 2.33 -8.02 -2.49
C TYR A 11 1.02 -8.60 -3.03
N THR A 12 0.51 -8.03 -4.13
CA THR A 12 -0.81 -8.38 -4.70
C THR A 12 -0.73 -8.97 -6.10
N ASN A 13 0.48 -9.16 -6.62
CA ASN A 13 0.78 -9.61 -7.97
C ASN A 13 0.94 -11.13 -8.14
N PHE A 14 0.97 -11.91 -7.05
CA PHE A 14 1.10 -13.37 -7.15
C PHE A 14 -0.10 -14.01 -7.84
N ARG A 15 0.20 -15.00 -8.68
CA ARG A 15 -0.78 -15.74 -9.48
C ARG A 15 -0.66 -17.24 -9.28
N ASP A 16 -1.80 -17.93 -9.28
CA ASP A 16 -1.87 -19.40 -9.26
C ASP A 16 -1.47 -20.00 -10.62
N ALA A 17 -1.51 -21.33 -10.71
CA ALA A 17 -1.16 -22.05 -11.93
C ALA A 17 -2.11 -21.73 -13.11
N GLU A 18 -3.31 -21.23 -12.83
CA GLU A 18 -4.30 -20.81 -13.82
C GLU A 18 -4.21 -19.31 -14.14
N GLY A 19 -3.22 -18.60 -13.57
CA GLY A 19 -2.98 -17.18 -13.81
C GLY A 19 -3.89 -16.23 -13.02
N ARG A 20 -4.67 -16.74 -12.07
CA ARG A 20 -5.56 -15.93 -11.22
C ARG A 20 -4.78 -15.36 -10.05
N PHE A 21 -5.11 -14.13 -9.65
CA PHE A 21 -4.51 -13.53 -8.47
C PHE A 21 -4.82 -14.32 -7.20
N THR A 22 -3.80 -14.58 -6.39
CA THR A 22 -3.97 -15.30 -5.12
C THR A 22 -4.40 -14.39 -3.97
N THR A 23 -4.08 -13.09 -4.06
CA THR A 23 -4.44 -12.08 -3.03
C THR A 23 -5.74 -11.39 -3.41
N THR A 24 -6.70 -11.34 -2.48
CA THR A 24 -7.99 -10.64 -2.65
C THR A 24 -7.95 -9.22 -2.06
N PRO A 25 -8.87 -8.33 -2.46
CA PRO A 25 -9.04 -7.03 -1.79
C PRO A 25 -9.30 -7.16 -0.27
N GLU A 26 -10.02 -8.19 0.15
CA GLU A 26 -10.32 -8.47 1.56
C GLU A 26 -9.05 -8.86 2.34
N ASP A 27 -8.15 -9.63 1.73
CA ASP A 27 -6.84 -9.96 2.32
C ASP A 27 -5.98 -8.71 2.50
N VAL A 28 -6.04 -7.77 1.53
CA VAL A 28 -5.33 -6.49 1.60
C VAL A 28 -5.93 -5.58 2.69
N ASP A 29 -7.26 -5.50 2.81
CA ASP A 29 -7.93 -4.75 3.89
C ASP A 29 -7.51 -5.26 5.27
N GLY A 30 -7.54 -6.57 5.49
CA GLY A 30 -7.11 -7.17 6.75
C GLY A 30 -5.66 -6.85 7.12
N GLN A 31 -4.75 -6.98 6.15
CA GLN A 31 -3.33 -6.68 6.36
C GLN A 31 -3.08 -5.20 6.63
N LEU A 32 -3.67 -4.29 5.84
CA LEU A 32 -3.45 -2.86 5.99
C LEU A 32 -4.06 -2.30 7.28
N ARG A 33 -5.18 -2.85 7.76
CA ARG A 33 -5.69 -2.48 9.10
C ARG A 33 -4.73 -2.84 10.21
N VAL A 34 -4.09 -4.01 10.14
CA VAL A 34 -3.09 -4.42 11.14
C VAL A 34 -1.85 -3.54 11.04
N LEU A 35 -1.35 -3.29 9.83
CA LEU A 35 -0.15 -2.47 9.61
C LEU A 35 -0.34 -1.01 10.04
N THR A 36 -1.53 -0.46 9.87
CA THR A 36 -1.83 0.94 10.19
C THR A 36 -2.42 1.14 11.58
N GLN A 37 -2.64 0.06 12.35
CA GLN A 37 -3.25 0.12 13.67
C GLN A 37 -2.44 1.03 14.63
N GLY A 38 -3.12 2.04 15.19
CA GLY A 38 -2.52 2.97 16.15
C GLY A 38 -1.76 4.13 15.52
N TYR A 39 -1.65 4.19 14.19
CA TYR A 39 -1.08 5.32 13.47
C TYR A 39 -2.18 6.26 12.98
N GLN A 40 -1.95 7.58 13.13
CA GLN A 40 -2.85 8.61 12.58
C GLN A 40 -2.45 9.04 11.18
N GLN A 41 -1.19 8.76 10.79
CA GLN A 41 -0.62 9.20 9.53
C GLN A 41 0.32 8.11 9.01
N VAL A 42 0.23 7.83 7.71
CA VAL A 42 1.09 6.86 7.03
C VAL A 42 1.64 7.45 5.75
N TRP A 43 2.87 7.07 5.44
CA TRP A 43 3.55 7.47 4.21
C TRP A 43 3.65 6.26 3.29
N LEU A 44 3.08 6.36 2.10
CA LEU A 44 3.27 5.40 1.02
C LEU A 44 4.45 5.84 0.16
N VAL A 45 5.51 5.05 0.19
CA VAL A 45 6.61 5.14 -0.78
C VAL A 45 6.21 4.26 -1.97
N TYR A 46 5.70 4.91 -3.01
CA TYR A 46 5.11 4.25 -4.16
C TYR A 46 6.11 4.23 -5.33
N SER A 47 6.79 3.09 -5.50
CA SER A 47 7.76 2.85 -6.57
C SER A 47 7.49 1.51 -7.23
N GLU A 48 7.61 1.45 -8.55
CA GLU A 48 7.53 0.20 -9.33
C GLU A 48 6.27 -0.64 -9.01
N ALA A 49 5.14 0.01 -8.73
CA ALA A 49 3.91 -0.67 -8.30
C ALA A 49 3.40 -1.71 -9.30
N THR A 50 3.66 -1.53 -10.59
CA THR A 50 3.36 -2.55 -11.60
C THR A 50 4.04 -3.90 -11.34
N LEU A 51 5.13 -3.93 -10.56
CA LEU A 51 5.84 -5.16 -10.21
C LEU A 51 5.29 -5.86 -8.96
N TRP A 52 4.53 -5.19 -8.10
CA TRP A 52 4.10 -5.76 -6.81
C TRP A 52 2.62 -5.53 -6.46
N ASP A 53 2.01 -4.45 -6.96
CA ASP A 53 0.60 -4.10 -6.79
C ASP A 53 -0.01 -3.59 -8.10
N GLU A 54 0.08 -4.39 -9.17
CA GLU A 54 -0.41 -4.03 -10.51
C GLU A 54 -1.92 -3.69 -10.57
N ARG A 55 -2.67 -4.03 -9.52
CA ARG A 55 -4.10 -3.75 -9.35
C ARG A 55 -4.39 -2.53 -8.47
N GLU A 56 -3.36 -1.84 -7.98
CA GLU A 56 -3.48 -0.68 -7.09
C GLU A 56 -4.27 -0.95 -5.80
N LEU A 57 -4.28 -2.18 -5.28
CA LEU A 57 -5.10 -2.51 -4.12
C LEU A 57 -4.63 -1.77 -2.87
N VAL A 58 -3.33 -1.54 -2.70
CA VAL A 58 -2.79 -0.85 -1.53
C VAL A 58 -3.08 0.64 -1.59
N ARG A 59 -2.79 1.26 -2.73
CA ARG A 59 -3.07 2.69 -2.94
C ARG A 59 -4.57 2.97 -2.85
N SER A 60 -5.40 2.16 -3.49
CA SER A 60 -6.86 2.32 -3.45
C SER A 60 -7.41 2.16 -2.05
N TRP A 61 -6.87 1.23 -1.25
CA TRP A 61 -7.25 1.09 0.15
C TRP A 61 -6.91 2.35 0.96
N LEU A 62 -5.70 2.89 0.80
CA LEU A 62 -5.28 4.12 1.50
C LEU A 62 -6.10 5.35 1.08
N ASP A 63 -6.41 5.47 -0.21
CA ASP A 63 -7.29 6.52 -0.75
C ASP A 63 -8.72 6.42 -0.17
N ALA A 64 -9.18 5.23 0.23
CA ALA A 64 -10.48 5.02 0.86
C ALA A 64 -10.45 5.17 2.40
N ALA A 65 -9.33 4.84 3.04
CA ALA A 65 -9.19 4.82 4.50
C ALA A 65 -8.77 6.17 5.11
N GLY A 66 -8.37 7.16 4.30
CA GLY A 66 -7.92 8.43 4.82
C GLY A 66 -7.83 9.56 3.78
N ASP A 67 -7.49 10.75 4.26
CA ASP A 67 -7.27 11.92 3.43
C ASP A 67 -5.82 11.96 2.95
N ARG A 68 -5.61 12.17 1.64
CA ARG A 68 -4.29 12.51 1.13
C ARG A 68 -3.92 13.94 1.52
N VAL A 69 -2.91 14.08 2.39
CA VAL A 69 -2.48 15.39 2.93
C VAL A 69 -1.19 15.91 2.31
N TYR A 70 -0.43 15.06 1.63
CA TYR A 70 0.77 15.44 0.89
C TYR A 70 1.04 14.45 -0.25
N GLU A 71 1.60 14.94 -1.35
CA GLU A 71 2.06 14.13 -2.47
C GLU A 71 3.25 14.82 -3.16
N GLN A 72 4.28 14.05 -3.47
CA GLN A 72 5.43 14.51 -4.23
C GLN A 72 5.91 13.42 -5.17
N HIS A 73 6.22 13.80 -6.41
CA HIS A 73 6.76 12.90 -7.41
C HIS A 73 8.24 13.17 -7.63
N PHE A 74 8.99 12.08 -7.77
CA PHE A 74 10.38 12.03 -8.21
C PHE A 74 10.46 11.14 -9.45
N LEU A 75 11.65 11.00 -10.02
CA LEU A 75 11.87 9.99 -11.05
C LEU A 75 11.53 8.61 -10.45
N ILE A 76 10.60 7.88 -11.08
CA ILE A 76 10.14 6.51 -10.75
C ILE A 76 9.58 6.26 -9.33
N VAL A 77 9.54 7.27 -8.45
CA VAL A 77 9.04 7.15 -7.08
C VAL A 77 8.05 8.28 -6.79
N SER A 78 6.94 7.96 -6.15
CA SER A 78 6.02 8.93 -5.57
C SER A 78 5.95 8.74 -4.06
N LEU A 79 5.92 9.84 -3.32
CA LEU A 79 5.75 9.84 -1.88
C LEU A 79 4.38 10.43 -1.56
N ILE A 80 3.51 9.66 -0.93
CA ILE A 80 2.14 10.06 -0.62
C ILE A 80 1.91 9.94 0.88
N CYS A 81 1.38 10.98 1.50
CA CYS A 81 1.02 10.98 2.91
C CYS A 81 -0.49 10.92 3.07
N TYR A 82 -0.95 9.98 3.88
CA TYR A 82 -2.35 9.81 4.26
C TYR A 82 -2.53 10.12 5.73
N ARG A 83 -3.55 10.92 6.05
CA ARG A 83 -4.10 11.02 7.40
C ARG A 83 -5.29 10.07 7.51
N LEU A 84 -5.19 9.08 8.37
CA LEU A 84 -6.20 8.03 8.52
C LEU A 84 -7.41 8.54 9.33
N GLY A 85 -8.60 8.05 8.97
CA GLY A 85 -9.89 8.39 9.61
C GLY A 85 -10.25 7.52 10.81
#